data_AF-A0A358Y1F8-F1
#
_entry.id   AF-A0A358Y1F8-F1
#
_cell.length_a   1.000
_cell.length_b   1.000
_cell.length_c   1.000
_cell.angle_alpha   90.00
_cell.angle_beta   90.00
_cell.angle_gamma   90.00
#
_symmetry.space_group_name_H-M   'P 1'
#
loop_
_entity.id
_entity.type
_entity.pdbx_description
1 polymer ?
#
loop_
_entity_poly.entity_id
_entity_poly.type
_entity_poly.pdbx_seq_one_letter_code
_entity_poly.pdbx_strand_id
1 'polypeptide(L)'
;MLVSIPANVADELQPKLSVKEIMNNIVTPATNTIWGAYQLKTEAQWDDVRSAAEAVIDATNLLRMGGAHDNEARMAAEAEWQTFNQQLLAAAEQVLMAA
;
A
#
# COMPACT_ATOMS: atom_id res chain seq x y z
N MET A 1 4.67 23.97 -22.92
CA MET A 1 6.11 23.68 -22.77
C MET A 1 6.21 22.28 -22.18
N LEU A 2 6.62 21.28 -22.97
CA LEU A 2 6.80 19.91 -22.48
C LEU A 2 8.22 19.80 -21.94
N VAL A 3 8.36 19.72 -20.62
CA VAL A 3 9.65 19.48 -19.97
C VAL A 3 10.03 18.02 -20.20
N SER A 4 11.12 17.77 -20.93
CA SER A 4 11.67 16.42 -21.09
C SER A 4 12.39 16.04 -19.81
N ILE A 5 11.91 14.99 -19.13
CA ILE A 5 12.57 14.44 -17.94
C ILE A 5 13.75 13.58 -18.42
N PRO A 6 14.97 13.76 -17.87
CA PRO A 6 16.12 12.94 -18.24
C PRO A 6 15.89 11.47 -17.83
N ALA A 7 16.33 10.53 -18.67
CA ALA A 7 16.13 9.08 -18.50
C ALA A 7 16.55 8.55 -17.12
N ASN A 8 17.51 9.21 -16.45
CA ASN A 8 18.00 8.85 -15.12
C ASN A 8 16.93 9.00 -14.01
N VAL A 9 15.94 9.89 -14.16
CA VAL A 9 14.86 10.09 -13.18
C VAL A 9 13.72 9.08 -13.40
N ALA A 10 13.52 8.62 -14.63
CA ALA A 10 12.53 7.58 -14.92
C ALA A 10 12.93 6.22 -14.32
N ASP A 11 14.23 5.95 -14.22
CA ASP A 11 14.80 4.75 -13.58
C ASP A 11 14.64 4.79 -12.05
N GLU A 12 14.62 5.98 -11.43
CA GLU A 12 14.38 6.16 -9.99
C GLU A 12 12.93 5.88 -9.57
N LEU A 13 11.98 5.92 -10.50
CA LEU A 13 10.55 5.72 -10.23
C LEU A 13 10.10 4.26 -10.43
N GLN A 14 11.02 3.34 -10.75
CA GLN A 14 10.65 1.93 -10.89
C GLN A 14 10.47 1.25 -9.53
N PRO A 15 9.39 0.47 -9.35
CA PRO A 15 9.22 -0.34 -8.15
C PRO A 15 10.41 -1.28 -7.96
N LYS A 16 11.00 -1.28 -6.76
CA LYS A 16 12.05 -2.23 -6.38
C LYS A 16 11.50 -3.54 -5.82
N LEU A 17 10.26 -3.51 -5.34
CA LEU A 17 9.56 -4.66 -4.79
C LEU A 17 8.57 -5.16 -5.84
N SER A 18 8.46 -6.48 -5.96
CA SER A 18 7.34 -7.11 -6.66
C SER A 18 6.03 -6.89 -5.91
N VAL A 19 4.90 -7.05 -6.62
CA VAL A 19 3.58 -7.00 -5.98
C VAL A 19 3.49 -8.03 -4.85
N LYS A 20 4.03 -9.24 -5.08
CA LYS A 20 4.05 -10.31 -4.08
C LYS A 20 4.80 -9.91 -2.82
N GLU A 21 5.94 -9.23 -2.95
CA GLU A 21 6.71 -8.76 -1.79
C GLU A 21 5.98 -7.66 -1.03
N ILE A 22 5.35 -6.71 -1.72
CA ILE A 22 4.51 -5.68 -1.09
C ILE A 22 3.37 -6.35 -0.30
N MET A 23 2.68 -7.31 -0.91
CA MET A 23 1.55 -8.00 -0.28
C MET A 23 1.97 -8.83 0.94
N ASN A 24 3.08 -9.57 0.84
CA ASN A 24 3.50 -10.47 1.90
C ASN A 24 4.22 -9.75 3.05
N ASN A 25 5.04 -8.74 2.74
CA ASN A 25 5.91 -8.11 3.73
C ASN A 25 5.30 -6.86 4.36
N ILE A 26 4.29 -6.25 3.72
CA ILE A 26 3.66 -5.01 4.21
C ILE A 26 2.18 -5.23 4.46
N VAL A 27 1.41 -5.58 3.43
CA VAL A 27 -0.05 -5.63 3.54
C VAL A 27 -0.49 -6.70 4.55
N THR A 28 -0.02 -7.93 4.40
CA THR A 28 -0.41 -9.06 5.26
C THR A 28 -0.11 -8.83 6.75
N PRO A 29 1.11 -8.44 7.18
CA PRO A 29 1.36 -8.18 8.60
C PRO A 29 0.59 -6.97 9.13
N ALA A 30 0.41 -5.93 8.33
CA ALA A 30 -0.36 -4.76 8.73
C ALA A 30 -1.85 -5.09 8.91
N THR A 31 -2.46 -5.80 7.96
CA THR A 31 -3.87 -6.21 8.08
C THR A 31 -4.09 -7.22 9.20
N ASN A 32 -3.12 -8.10 9.49
CA ASN A 32 -3.17 -8.97 10.68
C ASN A 32 -3.20 -8.16 11.99
N THR A 33 -2.42 -7.07 12.07
CA THR A 33 -2.39 -6.19 13.24
C THR A 33 -3.73 -5.45 13.39
N ILE A 34 -4.26 -4.90 12.30
CA ILE A 34 -5.58 -4.24 12.27
C ILE A 34 -6.68 -5.21 12.67
N TRP A 35 -6.70 -6.43 12.12
CA TRP A 35 -7.69 -7.43 12.50
C TRP A 35 -7.52 -7.85 13.95
N GLY A 36 -6.32 -7.91 14.52
CA GLY A 36 -6.10 -8.19 15.94
C GLY A 36 -6.66 -7.13 16.91
N ALA A 37 -7.12 -5.98 16.42
CA ALA A 37 -7.53 -4.84 17.24
C ALA A 37 -8.72 -5.11 18.18
N TYR A 38 -9.52 -6.17 17.95
CA TYR A 38 -10.62 -6.53 18.85
C TYR A 38 -10.16 -7.02 20.23
N GLN A 39 -8.86 -7.27 20.42
CA GLN A 39 -8.28 -7.75 21.69
C GLN A 39 -7.59 -6.67 22.51
N LEU A 40 -7.60 -5.41 22.06
CA LEU A 40 -6.81 -4.34 22.66
C LEU A 40 -7.45 -3.79 23.94
N LYS A 41 -6.60 -3.38 24.87
CA LYS A 41 -6.96 -2.94 26.23
C LYS A 41 -6.31 -1.61 26.63
N THR A 42 -5.39 -1.09 25.81
CA THR A 42 -4.56 0.07 26.16
C THR A 42 -4.36 0.99 24.96
N GLU A 43 -4.14 2.28 25.22
CA GLU A 43 -3.83 3.30 24.19
C GLU A 43 -2.60 2.94 23.35
N ALA A 44 -1.54 2.40 23.97
CA ALA A 44 -0.32 2.01 23.26
C ALA A 44 -0.60 0.94 22.18
N GLN A 45 -1.61 0.10 22.36
CA GLN A 45 -2.00 -0.88 21.36
C GLN A 45 -2.81 -0.26 20.21
N TRP A 46 -3.49 0.86 20.44
CA TRP A 46 -4.14 1.63 19.38
C TRP A 46 -3.12 2.35 18.49
N ASP A 47 -1.98 2.77 19.05
CA ASP A 47 -0.87 3.31 18.25
C ASP A 47 -0.33 2.25 17.26
N ASP A 48 -0.21 0.99 17.66
CA ASP A 48 0.19 -0.11 16.76
C ASP A 48 -0.80 -0.30 15.60
N VAL A 49 -2.10 -0.17 15.87
CA VAL A 49 -3.16 -0.23 14.83
C VAL A 49 -3.06 0.97 13.89
N ARG A 50 -2.78 2.16 14.42
CA ARG A 50 -2.60 3.38 13.61
C ARG A 50 -1.42 3.23 12.66
N SER A 51 -0.27 2.79 13.16
CA SER A 51 0.92 2.52 12.34
C SER A 51 0.68 1.42 11.31
N ALA A 52 -0.11 0.39 11.65
CA ALA A 52 -0.49 -0.64 10.68
C ALA A 52 -1.38 -0.08 9.56
N ALA A 53 -2.34 0.80 9.86
CA ALA A 53 -3.16 1.45 8.86
C ALA A 53 -2.33 2.37 7.93
N GLU A 54 -1.38 3.13 8.48
CA GLU A 54 -0.42 3.92 7.69
C GLU A 54 0.40 3.03 6.73
N ALA A 55 0.87 1.87 7.20
CA ALA A 55 1.59 0.93 6.35
C ALA A 55 0.73 0.38 5.19
N VAL A 56 -0.58 0.17 5.41
CA VAL A 56 -1.50 -0.23 4.32
C VAL A 56 -1.70 0.92 3.33
N ILE A 57 -1.82 2.17 3.80
CA ILE A 57 -1.91 3.35 2.92
C ILE A 57 -0.66 3.44 2.04
N ASP A 58 0.53 3.35 2.62
CA ASP A 58 1.79 3.37 1.86
C ASP A 58 1.88 2.21 0.88
N ALA A 59 1.48 1.00 1.28
CA ALA A 59 1.42 -0.14 0.37
C ALA A 59 0.48 0.10 -0.81
N THR A 60 -0.68 0.74 -0.61
CA THR A 60 -1.60 1.07 -1.72
C THR A 60 -0.98 2.07 -2.70
N ASN A 61 -0.17 3.02 -2.21
CA ASN A 61 0.59 3.93 -3.07
C ASN A 61 1.62 3.18 -3.92
N LEU A 62 2.28 2.17 -3.36
CA LEU A 62 3.20 1.29 -4.08
C LEU A 62 2.46 0.44 -5.12
N LEU A 63 1.39 -0.23 -4.73
CA LEU A 63 0.59 -1.11 -5.61
C LEU A 63 -0.07 -0.38 -6.78
N ARG A 64 -0.25 0.95 -6.68
CA ARG A 64 -0.70 1.78 -7.81
C ARG A 64 0.33 1.85 -8.94
N MET A 65 1.62 1.69 -8.64
CA MET A 65 2.69 1.65 -9.64
C MET A 65 2.90 0.25 -10.22
N GLY A 66 2.33 -0.78 -9.60
CA GLY A 66 2.68 -2.17 -9.82
C GLY A 66 3.93 -2.55 -9.03
N GLY A 67 4.59 -3.63 -9.45
CA GLY A 67 5.82 -4.11 -8.84
C GLY A 67 6.96 -4.28 -9.85
N ALA A 68 8.08 -4.77 -9.33
CA ALA A 68 9.35 -4.88 -10.05
C ALA A 68 9.36 -5.96 -11.14
N HIS A 69 8.39 -6.88 -11.17
CA HIS A 69 8.37 -7.94 -12.17
C HIS A 69 7.67 -7.50 -13.46
N ASP A 70 8.04 -8.18 -14.54
CA ASP A 70 7.39 -8.04 -15.84
C ASP A 70 5.88 -8.09 -15.69
N ASN A 71 5.20 -7.23 -16.44
CA ASN A 71 3.74 -7.19 -16.54
C ASN A 71 3.00 -6.68 -15.27
N GLU A 72 3.66 -6.50 -14.12
CA GLU A 72 3.00 -5.98 -12.90
C GLU A 72 2.58 -4.52 -13.05
N ALA A 73 3.35 -3.69 -13.76
CA ALA A 73 2.94 -2.33 -14.11
C ALA A 73 1.70 -2.29 -15.03
N ARG A 74 1.60 -3.25 -15.97
CA ARG A 74 0.41 -3.38 -16.83
C ARG A 74 -0.80 -3.81 -16.02
N MET A 75 -0.64 -4.78 -15.12
CA MET A 75 -1.69 -5.22 -14.21
C MET A 75 -2.18 -4.07 -13.33
N ALA A 76 -1.28 -3.22 -12.84
CA ALA A 76 -1.66 -2.06 -12.03
C ALA A 76 -2.50 -1.00 -12.78
N ALA A 77 -2.44 -1.00 -14.11
CA ALA A 77 -3.27 -0.16 -14.96
C ALA A 77 -4.67 -0.73 -15.23
N GLU A 78 -4.95 -1.98 -14.83
CA GLU A 78 -6.26 -2.61 -15.00
C GLU A 78 -7.29 -1.95 -14.06
N ALA A 79 -8.48 -1.67 -14.57
CA ALA A 79 -9.51 -0.94 -13.82
C ALA A 79 -9.97 -1.70 -12.56
N GLU A 80 -10.03 -3.02 -12.63
CA GLU A 80 -10.35 -3.88 -11.50
C GLU A 80 -9.28 -3.79 -10.40
N TRP A 81 -7.99 -3.84 -10.77
CA TRP A 81 -6.89 -3.63 -9.84
C TRP A 81 -6.97 -2.28 -9.14
N GLN A 82 -7.19 -1.21 -9.90
CA GLN A 82 -7.34 0.14 -9.35
C GLN A 82 -8.52 0.24 -8.38
N THR A 83 -9.62 -0.43 -8.69
CA THR A 83 -10.81 -0.49 -7.82
C THR A 83 -10.49 -1.17 -6.50
N PHE A 84 -9.85 -2.34 -6.52
CA PHE A 84 -9.46 -3.03 -5.28
C PHE A 84 -8.44 -2.25 -4.45
N ASN A 85 -7.46 -1.64 -5.10
CA ASN A 85 -6.46 -0.83 -4.41
C ASN A 85 -7.08 0.41 -3.74
N GLN A 86 -8.07 1.05 -4.38
CA GLN A 86 -8.83 2.15 -3.79
C GLN A 86 -9.70 1.70 -2.60
N GLN A 87 -10.32 0.52 -2.68
CA GLN A 87 -11.09 -0.03 -1.56
C GLN A 87 -10.20 -0.34 -0.36
N LEU A 88 -9.00 -0.88 -0.60
CA LEU A 88 -8.01 -1.13 0.45
C LEU A 88 -7.54 0.17 1.12
N LEU A 89 -7.23 1.19 0.32
CA LEU A 89 -6.88 2.53 0.80
C LEU A 89 -7.99 3.11 1.68
N ALA A 90 -9.23 3.13 1.17
CA ALA A 90 -10.38 3.66 1.91
C ALA A 90 -10.63 2.90 3.22
N ALA A 91 -10.42 1.59 3.24
CA ALA A 91 -10.54 0.80 4.46
C ALA A 91 -9.46 1.17 5.49
N ALA A 92 -8.21 1.38 5.08
CA ALA A 92 -7.15 1.82 5.98
C ALA A 92 -7.40 3.23 6.54
N GLU A 93 -7.91 4.15 5.72
CA GLU A 93 -8.32 5.48 6.16
C GLU A 93 -9.44 5.42 7.21
N GLN A 94 -10.41 4.51 7.05
CA GLN A 94 -11.45 4.28 8.06
C GLN A 94 -10.90 3.78 9.39
N VAL A 95 -9.85 2.94 9.37
CA VAL A 95 -9.18 2.49 10.59
C VAL A 95 -8.54 3.67 11.33
N LEU A 96 -7.87 4.58 10.61
CA LEU A 96 -7.29 5.80 11.21
C LEU A 96 -8.35 6.73 11.81
N MET A 97 -9.56 6.78 11.25
CA MET A 97 -10.66 7.56 11.81
C MET A 97 -11.28 6.93 13.06
N ALA A 98 -11.08 5.64 13.29
CA ALA A 98 -11.66 4.88 14.40
C ALA A 98 -10.68 4.65 15.58
N ALA A 99 -9.37 4.86 15.36
CA ALA A 99 -8.29 4.75 16.34
C ALA A 99 -7.84 6.12 16.88
#